data_AF-A0A5C3M9Z8-F1
#
_entry.id   AF-A0A5C3M9Z8-F1
#
_cell.length_a   1.000
_cell.length_b   1.000
_cell.length_c   1.000
_cell.angle_alpha   90.00
_cell.angle_beta   90.00
_cell.angle_gamma   90.00
#
_symmetry.space_group_name_H-M   'P 1'
#
loop_
_entity.id
_entity.type
_entity.pdbx_description
1 polymer ?
#
loop_
_entity_poly.entity_id
_entity_poly.type
_entity_poly.pdbx_seq_one_letter_code
_entity_poly.pdbx_strand_id
1 'polypeptide(L)'
;MESVTRPLAEVKVPNKTKYCPTLTAGHIDPLVFYNWGVACRRFAKHSEKKPGEIVSFVATAMLEPWLVAWYYSDFERIDKLSLDEYLEELAKLVLPRNWATKIRNEILSSTQGAKCFMDWKMELESLNAILYVTSRPHALDITTLKAHLEANINAELKPAIENEGFLCTGSESNE
;
A
#
# COMPACT_ATOMS: atom_id res chain seq x y z
N MET A 1 -22.45 23.76 4.91
CA MET A 1 -22.26 23.02 3.64
C MET A 1 -21.50 21.76 4.03
N GLU A 2 -22.19 20.66 4.25
CA GLU A 2 -21.54 19.40 4.59
C GLU A 2 -20.66 18.98 3.42
N SER A 3 -19.37 18.77 3.70
CA SER A 3 -18.44 18.20 2.73
C SER A 3 -18.97 16.82 2.35
N VAL A 4 -19.53 16.66 1.16
CA VAL A 4 -19.90 15.36 0.61
C VAL A 4 -18.61 14.55 0.46
N THR A 5 -18.33 13.69 1.43
CA THR A 5 -17.17 12.80 1.40
C THR A 5 -17.36 11.87 0.21
N ARG A 6 -16.51 11.98 -0.82
CA ARG A 6 -16.56 11.03 -1.94
C ARG A 6 -16.33 9.62 -1.40
N PRO A 7 -17.06 8.60 -1.92
CA PRO A 7 -16.83 7.22 -1.53
C PRO A 7 -15.40 6.80 -1.87
N LEU A 8 -14.80 5.94 -1.05
CA LEU A 8 -13.49 5.36 -1.33
C LEU A 8 -13.61 4.36 -2.49
N ALA A 9 -12.65 4.37 -3.40
CA ALA A 9 -12.56 3.38 -4.46
C ALA A 9 -12.15 2.01 -3.90
N GLU A 10 -12.53 0.95 -4.61
CA GLU A 10 -12.27 -0.44 -4.25
C GLU A 10 -11.55 -1.16 -5.39
N VAL A 11 -10.60 -2.03 -5.03
CA VAL A 11 -9.92 -2.91 -5.97
C VAL A 11 -10.59 -4.27 -5.97
N LYS A 12 -11.33 -4.58 -7.04
CA LYS A 12 -11.99 -5.87 -7.24
C LYS A 12 -11.03 -6.80 -7.96
N VAL A 13 -10.51 -7.79 -7.24
CA VAL A 13 -9.65 -8.85 -7.80
C VAL A 13 -10.52 -10.05 -8.19
N PRO A 14 -10.53 -10.47 -9.47
CA PRO A 14 -11.30 -11.63 -9.88
C PRO A 14 -10.80 -12.92 -9.23
N ASN A 15 -11.70 -13.90 -9.05
CA ASN A 15 -11.36 -15.23 -8.51
C ASN A 15 -10.26 -15.96 -9.31
N LYS A 16 -10.05 -15.61 -10.58
CA LYS A 16 -8.95 -16.14 -11.40
C LYS A 16 -7.89 -15.07 -11.60
N THR A 17 -6.65 -15.40 -11.25
CA THR A 17 -5.48 -14.49 -11.28
C THR A 17 -5.10 -13.97 -12.66
N LYS A 18 -5.57 -14.63 -13.72
CA LYS A 18 -5.37 -14.23 -15.11
C LYS A 18 -6.31 -13.12 -15.60
N TYR A 19 -7.36 -12.80 -14.84
CA TYR A 19 -8.30 -11.76 -15.22
C TYR A 19 -7.87 -10.40 -14.66
N CYS A 20 -8.10 -9.36 -15.45
CA CYS A 20 -7.74 -8.00 -15.11
C CYS A 20 -8.51 -7.55 -13.86
N PRO A 21 -7.85 -6.94 -12.85
CA PRO A 21 -8.54 -6.35 -11.72
C PRO A 21 -9.37 -5.13 -12.17
N THR A 22 -10.36 -4.75 -11.37
CA THR A 22 -11.15 -3.54 -11.62
C THR A 22 -10.96 -2.56 -10.47
N LEU A 23 -10.71 -1.28 -10.79
CA LEU A 23 -10.71 -0.19 -9.83
C LEU A 23 -12.03 0.55 -9.92
N THR A 24 -12.87 0.48 -8.89
CA THR A 24 -14.18 1.15 -8.90
C THR A 24 -14.03 2.67 -8.87
N ALA A 25 -15.10 3.37 -9.26
CA ALA A 25 -15.18 4.82 -9.10
C ALA A 25 -15.13 5.21 -7.61
N GLY A 26 -14.45 6.31 -7.30
CA GLY A 26 -14.23 6.78 -5.94
C GLY A 26 -12.88 7.47 -5.72
N HIS A 27 -12.67 7.94 -4.49
CA HIS A 27 -11.41 8.49 -4.03
C HIS A 27 -10.35 7.39 -3.90
N ILE A 28 -9.16 7.62 -4.43
CA ILE A 28 -8.04 6.68 -4.34
C ILE A 28 -7.05 7.22 -3.30
N ASP A 29 -6.99 6.58 -2.15
CA ASP A 29 -5.98 6.85 -1.13
C ASP A 29 -4.71 6.00 -1.36
N PRO A 30 -3.65 6.19 -0.57
CA PRO A 30 -2.41 5.40 -0.72
C PRO A 30 -2.60 3.90 -0.56
N LEU A 31 -3.54 3.43 0.27
CA LEU A 31 -3.80 2.01 0.47
C LEU A 31 -4.55 1.40 -0.72
N VAL A 32 -5.57 2.09 -1.24
CA VAL A 32 -6.26 1.72 -2.47
C VAL A 32 -5.27 1.68 -3.64
N PHE A 33 -4.40 2.69 -3.75
CA PHE A 33 -3.38 2.75 -4.78
C PHE A 33 -2.35 1.60 -4.66
N TYR A 34 -1.91 1.29 -3.44
CA TYR A 34 -1.08 0.12 -3.16
C TYR A 34 -1.75 -1.19 -3.62
N ASN A 35 -3.01 -1.40 -3.22
CA ASN A 35 -3.78 -2.60 -3.57
C ASN A 35 -3.95 -2.71 -5.09
N TRP A 36 -4.19 -1.59 -5.77
CA TRP A 36 -4.32 -1.53 -7.22
C TRP A 36 -3.02 -1.94 -7.92
N GLY A 37 -1.89 -1.38 -7.49
CA GLY A 37 -0.58 -1.72 -8.04
C GLY A 37 -0.22 -3.20 -7.82
N VAL A 38 -0.50 -3.75 -6.64
CA VAL A 38 -0.32 -5.18 -6.35
C VAL A 38 -1.19 -6.05 -7.26
N ALA A 39 -2.46 -5.71 -7.44
CA ALA A 39 -3.38 -6.44 -8.29
C ALA A 39 -2.94 -6.40 -9.77
N CYS A 40 -2.50 -5.23 -10.26
CA CYS A 40 -1.99 -5.06 -11.63
C CYS A 40 -0.74 -5.91 -11.87
N ARG A 41 0.22 -5.92 -10.93
CA ARG A 41 1.43 -6.75 -11.01
C ARG A 41 1.10 -8.24 -10.99
N ARG A 42 0.11 -8.66 -10.19
CA ARG A 42 -0.39 -10.04 -10.17
C ARG A 42 -0.98 -10.43 -11.52
N PHE A 43 -1.82 -9.57 -12.10
CA PHE A 43 -2.36 -9.77 -13.44
C PHE A 43 -1.26 -9.85 -14.50
N ALA A 44 -0.29 -8.93 -14.50
CA ALA A 44 0.84 -8.94 -15.42
C ALA A 44 1.61 -10.25 -15.38
N LYS A 45 1.81 -10.82 -14.18
CA LYS A 45 2.51 -12.10 -13.98
C LYS A 45 1.73 -13.31 -14.48
N HIS A 46 0.39 -13.28 -14.47
CA HIS A 46 -0.45 -14.47 -14.67
C HIS A 46 -1.39 -14.41 -15.89
N SER A 47 -1.43 -13.31 -16.63
CA SER A 47 -2.38 -13.10 -17.72
C SER A 47 -1.95 -13.65 -19.08
N GLU A 48 -0.71 -14.13 -19.22
CA GLU A 48 -0.08 -14.55 -20.49
C GLU A 48 -0.02 -13.44 -21.55
N LYS A 49 -0.34 -12.20 -21.18
CA LYS A 49 -0.28 -11.02 -22.06
C LYS A 49 1.15 -10.56 -22.26
N LYS A 50 1.40 -9.90 -23.39
CA LYS A 50 2.70 -9.28 -23.64
C LYS A 50 2.87 -8.07 -22.70
N PRO A 51 4.10 -7.76 -22.25
CA PRO A 51 4.35 -6.59 -21.40
C PRO A 51 3.75 -5.29 -21.95
N GLY A 52 3.83 -5.04 -23.26
CA GLY A 52 3.27 -3.85 -23.92
C GLY A 52 1.74 -3.84 -24.09
N GLU A 53 1.04 -4.91 -23.69
CA GLU A 53 -0.43 -4.95 -23.69
C GLU A 53 -1.00 -4.69 -22.28
N ILE A 54 -0.19 -4.89 -21.22
CA ILE A 54 -0.64 -4.86 -19.83
C ILE A 54 -1.28 -3.53 -19.47
N VAL A 55 -0.65 -2.40 -19.85
CA VAL A 55 -1.14 -1.07 -19.47
C VAL A 55 -2.52 -0.79 -20.05
N SER A 56 -2.75 -1.13 -21.32
CA SER A 56 -4.07 -0.99 -21.95
C SER A 56 -5.17 -1.73 -21.18
N PHE A 57 -4.90 -2.98 -20.76
CA PHE A 57 -5.86 -3.75 -19.95
C PHE A 57 -6.14 -3.10 -18.59
N VAL A 58 -5.10 -2.70 -17.84
CA VAL A 58 -5.32 -2.17 -16.49
C VAL A 58 -5.88 -0.75 -16.51
N ALA A 59 -5.48 0.09 -17.47
CA ALA A 59 -5.95 1.46 -17.58
C ALA A 59 -7.43 1.51 -17.97
N THR A 60 -7.87 0.64 -18.88
CA THR A 60 -9.29 0.50 -19.25
C THR A 60 -10.16 -0.13 -18.16
N ALA A 61 -9.54 -0.76 -17.15
CA ALA A 61 -10.25 -1.37 -16.02
C ALA A 61 -10.48 -0.41 -14.84
N MET A 62 -10.15 0.88 -15.00
CA MET A 62 -10.52 1.94 -14.06
C MET A 62 -11.91 2.49 -14.40
N LEU A 63 -12.78 2.62 -13.42
CA LEU A 63 -14.18 3.05 -13.64
C LEU A 63 -14.44 4.53 -13.33
N GLU A 64 -13.46 5.24 -12.76
CA GLU A 64 -13.61 6.65 -12.42
C GLU A 64 -13.63 7.52 -13.69
N PRO A 65 -14.70 8.29 -13.98
CA PRO A 65 -14.89 8.92 -15.29
C PRO A 65 -13.76 9.86 -15.73
N TRP A 66 -13.17 10.62 -14.80
CA TRP A 66 -12.07 11.53 -15.16
C TRP A 66 -10.76 10.80 -15.42
N LEU A 67 -10.52 9.65 -14.78
CA LEU A 67 -9.37 8.77 -15.10
C LEU A 67 -9.56 8.09 -16.45
N VAL A 68 -10.79 7.69 -16.77
CA VAL A 68 -11.16 7.16 -18.09
C VAL A 68 -10.90 8.22 -19.17
N ALA A 69 -11.35 9.46 -18.94
CA ALA A 69 -11.10 10.57 -19.86
C ALA A 69 -9.59 10.88 -20.01
N TRP A 70 -8.85 10.88 -18.91
CA TRP A 70 -7.39 11.03 -18.92
C TRP A 70 -6.72 9.96 -19.79
N TYR A 71 -7.09 8.69 -19.61
CA TYR A 71 -6.55 7.60 -20.43
C TYR A 71 -6.87 7.79 -21.91
N TYR A 72 -8.14 7.96 -22.28
CA TYR A 72 -8.52 8.07 -23.69
C TYR A 72 -8.02 9.35 -24.37
N SER A 73 -7.66 10.39 -23.60
CA SER A 73 -7.06 11.61 -24.16
C SER A 73 -5.62 11.41 -24.68
N ASP A 74 -4.93 10.35 -24.25
CA ASP A 74 -3.51 10.12 -24.54
C ASP A 74 -3.13 8.62 -24.53
N PHE A 75 -4.08 7.76 -24.91
CA PHE A 75 -3.95 6.31 -24.73
C PHE A 75 -2.76 5.74 -25.52
N GLU A 76 -2.46 6.30 -26.70
CA GLU A 76 -1.32 5.86 -27.52
C GLU A 76 0.04 6.04 -26.83
N ARG A 77 0.18 7.06 -25.97
CA ARG A 77 1.37 7.26 -25.15
C ARG A 77 1.31 6.39 -23.91
N ILE A 78 0.16 6.35 -23.23
CA ILE A 78 -0.01 5.61 -21.98
C ILE A 78 0.20 4.11 -22.20
N ASP A 79 -0.31 3.54 -23.29
CA ASP A 79 -0.16 2.10 -23.61
C ASP A 79 1.30 1.69 -23.86
N LYS A 80 2.20 2.64 -24.16
CA LYS A 80 3.63 2.37 -24.37
C LYS A 80 4.43 2.34 -23.08
N LEU A 81 3.86 2.78 -21.97
CA LEU A 81 4.52 2.78 -20.66
C LEU A 81 4.72 1.34 -20.18
N SER A 82 5.79 1.12 -19.42
CA SER A 82 5.84 -0.03 -18.53
C SER A 82 4.78 0.10 -17.43
N LEU A 83 4.44 -1.02 -16.79
CA LEU A 83 3.48 -1.00 -15.69
C LEU A 83 3.93 -0.09 -14.53
N ASP A 84 5.24 -0.04 -14.25
CA ASP A 84 5.76 0.80 -13.17
C ASP A 84 5.70 2.29 -13.55
N GLU A 85 6.05 2.67 -14.78
CA GLU A 85 5.90 4.06 -15.26
C GLU A 85 4.43 4.51 -15.26
N TYR A 86 3.51 3.65 -15.70
CA TYR A 86 2.07 3.91 -15.63
C TYR A 86 1.61 4.16 -14.18
N LEU A 87 2.04 3.31 -13.24
CA LEU A 87 1.68 3.48 -11.82
C LEU A 87 2.28 4.78 -11.26
N GLU A 88 3.51 5.15 -11.63
CA GLU A 88 4.10 6.43 -11.23
C GLU A 88 3.32 7.65 -11.75
N GLU A 89 2.86 7.62 -13.01
CA GLU A 89 2.01 8.67 -13.57
C GLU A 89 0.65 8.72 -12.86
N LEU A 90 0.02 7.57 -12.65
CA LEU A 90 -1.26 7.48 -11.97
C LEU A 90 -1.16 8.00 -10.52
N ALA A 91 -0.09 7.67 -9.80
CA ALA A 91 0.15 8.16 -8.44
C ALA A 91 0.19 9.70 -8.36
N LYS A 92 0.83 10.35 -9.34
CA LYS A 92 0.92 11.82 -9.42
C LYS A 92 -0.43 12.48 -9.67
N LEU A 93 -1.35 11.77 -10.32
CA LEU A 93 -2.70 12.26 -10.61
C LEU A 93 -3.66 12.08 -9.44
N VAL A 94 -3.60 10.93 -8.75
CA VAL A 94 -4.62 10.55 -7.77
C VAL A 94 -4.22 10.83 -6.33
N LEU A 95 -2.92 10.84 -6.00
CA LEU A 95 -2.45 11.00 -4.63
C LEU A 95 -2.03 12.44 -4.30
N PRO A 96 -2.32 12.96 -3.09
CA PRO A 96 -1.88 14.29 -2.67
C PRO A 96 -0.35 14.43 -2.65
N ARG A 97 0.23 15.54 -3.14
CA ARG A 97 1.70 15.70 -3.29
C ARG A 97 2.60 15.25 -2.12
N ASN A 98 2.13 15.38 -0.87
CA ASN A 98 2.89 15.02 0.34
C ASN A 98 2.42 13.72 1.01
N TRP A 99 1.64 12.88 0.32
CA TRP A 99 1.09 11.64 0.88
C TRP A 99 2.18 10.72 1.44
N ALA A 100 3.29 10.54 0.72
CA ALA A 100 4.37 9.65 1.13
C ALA A 100 5.11 10.17 2.36
N THR A 101 5.35 11.48 2.41
CA THR A 101 5.93 12.15 3.57
C THR A 101 5.02 12.04 4.80
N LYS A 102 3.68 12.17 4.62
CA LYS A 102 2.73 12.01 5.72
C LYS A 102 2.79 10.60 6.31
N ILE A 103 2.73 9.56 5.47
CA ILE A 103 2.85 8.16 5.93
C ILE A 103 4.19 7.93 6.62
N ARG A 104 5.30 8.45 6.05
CA ARG A 104 6.62 8.32 6.69
C ARG A 104 6.65 8.98 8.07
N ASN A 105 6.09 10.19 8.19
CA ASN A 105 6.03 10.90 9.47
C ASN A 105 5.12 10.18 10.46
N GLU A 106 4.02 9.60 10.01
CA GLU A 106 3.14 8.78 10.83
C GLU A 106 3.90 7.60 11.42
N ILE A 107 4.66 6.86 10.59
CA ILE A 107 5.54 5.78 11.07
C ILE A 107 6.52 6.32 12.12
N LEU A 108 7.27 7.39 11.80
CA LEU A 108 8.33 7.91 12.67
C LEU A 108 7.83 8.56 13.97
N SER A 109 6.57 9.00 14.01
CA SER A 109 5.93 9.57 15.19
C SER A 109 5.20 8.54 16.06
N SER A 110 5.11 7.30 15.58
CA SER A 110 4.35 6.26 16.26
C SER A 110 5.11 5.69 17.46
N THR A 111 4.36 5.38 18.51
CA THR A 111 4.87 4.72 19.73
C THR A 111 3.90 3.60 20.09
N GLN A 112 4.37 2.56 20.78
CA GLN A 112 3.50 1.44 21.16
C GLN A 112 2.26 1.91 21.95
N GLY A 113 2.43 2.81 22.91
CA GLY A 113 1.34 3.33 23.73
C GLY A 113 0.58 2.19 24.43
N ALA A 114 -0.75 2.19 24.32
CA ALA A 114 -1.61 1.15 24.89
C ALA A 114 -1.81 -0.08 23.99
N LYS A 115 -1.22 -0.12 22.78
CA LYS A 115 -1.41 -1.23 21.84
C LYS A 115 -0.55 -2.45 22.21
N CYS A 116 -1.03 -3.63 21.86
CA CYS A 116 -0.19 -4.83 21.83
C CYS A 116 0.99 -4.60 20.88
N PHE A 117 2.19 -5.06 21.26
CA PHE A 117 3.40 -4.89 20.46
C PHE A 117 3.22 -5.42 19.03
N MET A 118 2.61 -6.60 18.88
CA MET A 118 2.44 -7.22 17.56
C MET A 118 1.52 -6.41 16.66
N ASP A 119 0.42 -5.87 17.19
CA ASP A 119 -0.52 -5.05 16.41
C ASP A 119 0.13 -3.74 15.96
N TRP A 120 0.85 -3.07 16.86
CA TRP A 120 1.59 -1.86 16.53
C TRP A 120 2.69 -2.12 15.49
N LYS A 121 3.46 -3.20 15.66
CA LYS A 121 4.49 -3.61 14.68
C LYS A 121 3.87 -3.86 13.30
N MET A 122 2.77 -4.61 13.23
CA MET A 122 2.08 -4.91 11.97
C MET A 122 1.56 -3.65 11.28
N GLU A 123 1.05 -2.69 12.04
CA GLU A 123 0.61 -1.38 11.52
C GLU A 123 1.77 -0.62 10.88
N LEU A 124 2.92 -0.52 11.57
CA LEU A 124 4.11 0.14 11.01
C LEU A 124 4.67 -0.57 9.79
N GLU A 125 4.75 -1.90 9.82
CA GLU A 125 5.17 -2.71 8.68
C GLU A 125 4.22 -2.54 7.48
N SER A 126 2.92 -2.43 7.72
CA SER A 126 1.91 -2.21 6.68
C SER A 126 2.05 -0.82 6.05
N LEU A 127 2.20 0.24 6.85
CA LEU A 127 2.46 1.59 6.36
C LEU A 127 3.77 1.65 5.57
N ASN A 128 4.83 1.00 6.07
CA ASN A 128 6.10 0.94 5.38
C ASN A 128 6.02 0.14 4.07
N ALA A 129 5.20 -0.91 4.00
CA ALA A 129 4.96 -1.68 2.79
C ALA A 129 4.27 -0.84 1.69
N ILE A 130 3.34 0.04 2.06
CA ILE A 130 2.75 1.02 1.13
C ILE A 130 3.87 1.85 0.52
N LEU A 131 4.73 2.46 1.34
CA LEU A 131 5.86 3.26 0.88
C LEU A 131 6.83 2.45 0.01
N TYR A 132 7.20 1.25 0.43
CA TYR A 132 8.15 0.41 -0.30
C TYR A 132 7.71 0.12 -1.74
N VAL A 133 6.41 -0.09 -1.92
CA VAL A 133 5.81 -0.47 -3.21
C VAL A 133 5.41 0.73 -4.06
N THR A 134 5.04 1.86 -3.45
CA THR A 134 4.45 3.01 -4.16
C THR A 134 5.32 4.28 -4.13
N SER A 135 6.31 4.36 -3.22
CA SER A 135 7.31 5.44 -3.17
C SER A 135 8.57 4.99 -2.40
N ARG A 136 9.39 4.15 -3.04
CA ARG A 136 10.58 3.54 -2.42
C ARG A 136 11.53 4.53 -1.69
N PRO A 137 11.80 5.75 -2.19
CA PRO A 137 12.64 6.72 -1.47
C PRO A 137 12.12 7.13 -0.08
N HIS A 138 10.82 6.99 0.17
CA HIS A 138 10.20 7.34 1.46
C HIS A 138 10.12 6.16 2.43
N ALA A 139 10.30 4.93 1.96
CA ALA A 139 10.28 3.76 2.83
C ALA A 139 11.45 3.78 3.82
N LEU A 140 11.24 3.21 5.00
CA LEU A 140 12.30 2.87 5.93
C LEU A 140 12.89 1.52 5.53
N ASP A 141 14.21 1.41 5.54
CA ASP A 141 14.87 0.11 5.44
C ASP A 141 14.64 -0.71 6.73
N ILE A 142 14.97 -2.00 6.65
CA ILE A 142 14.75 -2.93 7.76
C ILE A 142 15.50 -2.53 9.03
N THR A 143 16.70 -1.96 8.89
CA THR A 143 17.53 -1.53 10.02
C THR A 143 16.91 -0.32 10.72
N THR A 144 16.44 0.66 9.95
CA THR A 144 15.81 1.88 10.45
C THR A 144 14.47 1.58 11.09
N LEU A 145 13.67 0.70 10.47
CA LEU A 145 12.39 0.28 11.03
C LEU A 145 12.58 -0.48 12.35
N LYS A 146 13.57 -1.39 12.41
CA LYS A 146 13.93 -2.11 13.64
C LYS A 146 14.38 -1.15 14.75
N ALA A 147 15.31 -0.23 14.44
CA ALA A 147 15.78 0.76 15.40
C ALA A 147 14.64 1.65 15.93
N HIS A 148 13.67 1.99 15.07
CA HIS A 148 12.49 2.75 15.49
C HIS A 148 11.58 1.94 16.44
N LEU A 149 11.36 0.65 16.16
CA LEU A 149 10.59 -0.24 17.04
C LEU A 149 11.24 -0.38 18.42
N GLU A 150 12.56 -0.60 18.47
CA GLU A 150 13.32 -0.73 19.72
C GLU A 150 13.30 0.56 20.55
N ALA A 151 13.38 1.72 19.90
CA ALA A 151 13.37 3.01 20.57
C ALA A 151 12.00 3.35 21.20
N ASN A 152 10.89 2.94 20.56
CA ASN A 152 9.54 3.39 20.89
C ASN A 152 8.63 2.29 21.49
N ILE A 153 9.20 1.15 21.88
CA ILE A 153 8.51 0.13 22.67
C ILE A 153 8.39 0.56 24.14
N ASN A 154 7.32 0.13 24.81
CA ASN A 154 7.09 0.38 26.23
C ASN A 154 8.25 -0.17 27.07
N ALA A 155 8.67 0.59 28.09
CA ALA A 155 9.80 0.25 28.94
C ALA A 155 9.66 -1.12 29.63
N GLU A 156 8.44 -1.57 29.88
CA GLU A 156 8.12 -2.86 30.50
C GLU A 156 8.44 -4.06 29.61
N LEU A 157 8.50 -3.87 28.29
CA LEU A 157 8.80 -4.92 27.30
C LEU A 157 10.27 -4.89 26.84
N LYS A 158 11.02 -3.84 27.16
CA LYS A 158 12.46 -3.74 26.86
C LYS A 158 13.27 -4.89 27.49
N PRO A 159 13.04 -5.31 28.75
CA PRO A 159 13.78 -6.42 29.34
C PRO A 159 13.50 -7.76 28.65
N ALA A 160 12.29 -7.96 28.11
CA ALA A 160 11.94 -9.18 27.37
C ALA A 160 12.66 -9.22 26.02
N ILE A 161 12.72 -8.11 25.28
CA ILE A 161 13.47 -8.01 24.01
C ILE A 161 14.98 -8.16 24.22
N GLU A 162 15.51 -7.65 25.33
CA GLU A 162 16.92 -7.81 25.69
C GLU A 162 17.26 -9.26 26.13
N ASN A 163 16.27 -10.04 26.59
CA ASN A 163 16.47 -11.40 27.13
C ASN A 163 15.94 -12.55 26.26
N GLU A 164 15.15 -12.31 25.21
CA GLU A 164 14.43 -13.38 24.48
C GLU A 164 14.77 -13.42 22.97
N GLY A 165 15.36 -14.47 22.40
CA GLY A 165 15.73 -15.77 22.96
C GLY A 165 14.56 -16.74 23.20
N PHE A 166 13.45 -16.27 23.76
CA PHE A 166 12.43 -17.17 24.30
C PHE A 166 11.09 -16.48 24.52
N LEU A 167 10.18 -16.46 23.55
CA LEU A 167 8.80 -16.06 23.85
C LEU A 167 7.79 -16.83 23.02
N CYS A 168 7.50 -18.04 23.50
CA CYS A 168 6.25 -18.76 23.28
C CYS A 168 6.07 -19.79 24.41
N THR A 169 5.51 -19.37 25.54
CA THR A 169 4.66 -20.24 26.38
C THR A 169 3.64 -19.35 27.09
N GLY A 170 2.37 -19.50 26.71
CA GLY A 170 1.26 -18.84 27.38
C GLY A 170 1.13 -19.33 28.82
N SER A 171 0.80 -18.43 29.72
CA SER A 171 0.33 -18.77 31.06
C SER A 171 -1.14 -19.15 30.99
N GLU A 172 -1.42 -20.45 30.95
CA GLU A 172 -2.69 -20.98 31.44
C GLU A 172 -2.64 -20.95 32.98
N SER A 173 -3.42 -20.06 33.58
CA SER A 173 -3.71 -20.05 35.00
C SER A 173 -4.88 -21.02 35.27
N ASN A 174 -4.58 -22.10 35.99
CA ASN A 174 -5.56 -23.00 36.59
C ASN A 174 -6.29 -22.29 37.75
N GLU A 175 -7.62 -22.39 37.76
CA GLU A 175 -8.45 -22.49 38.97
C GLU A 175 -9.39 -23.68 38.84
#